data_AF-A0A7Y6UV96-F1
#
_entry.id   AF-A0A7Y6UV96-F1
#
_cell.length_a   1.000
_cell.length_b   1.000
_cell.length_c   1.000
_cell.angle_alpha   90.00
_cell.angle_beta   90.00
_cell.angle_gamma   90.00
#
_symmetry.space_group_name_H-M   'P 1'
#
loop_
_entity.id
_entity.type
_entity.pdbx_description
1 polymer ?
#
loop_
_entity_poly.entity_id
_entity_poly.type
_entity_poly.pdbx_seq_one_letter_code
_entity_poly.pdbx_strand_id
1 'polypeptide(L)'
;MNTVSAIRRPAPLQRQRGAAAVEFGILCLIFLTIVLGILELGRMLYLYNTMQEVSRRGAREAVIRWVDQGSAIKTEALFGGSSVPAGAEITASNIYIRYLNAAGNEVATLPSSPGDNMSACSDITRADQCIYSVSVSLENVTYIPMVKLFTFLNIALPMAKVTMHAESLGFND
;
A
#
# COMPACT_ATOMS: atom_id res chain seq x y z
N MET A 1 -59.36 -18.85 72.74
CA MET A 1 -58.57 -17.82 72.02
C MET A 1 -57.51 -18.55 71.21
N ASN A 2 -57.74 -18.75 69.90
CA ASN A 2 -56.80 -19.47 69.04
C ASN A 2 -56.00 -18.45 68.21
N THR A 3 -54.68 -18.41 68.43
CA THR A 3 -53.76 -17.57 67.65
C THR A 3 -53.35 -18.31 66.38
N VAL A 4 -53.83 -17.85 65.24
CA VAL A 4 -53.41 -18.34 63.91
C VAL A 4 -52.01 -17.81 63.62
N SER A 5 -51.03 -18.72 63.50
CA SER A 5 -49.65 -18.41 63.12
C SER A 5 -49.57 -18.18 61.60
N ALA A 6 -49.15 -16.98 61.19
CA ALA A 6 -49.03 -16.60 59.79
C ALA A 6 -47.73 -17.19 59.18
N ILE A 7 -47.88 -18.12 58.24
CA ILE A 7 -46.78 -18.69 57.45
C ILE A 7 -46.24 -17.60 56.52
N ARG A 8 -45.02 -17.09 56.78
CA ARG A 8 -44.30 -16.21 55.84
C ARG A 8 -43.87 -17.01 54.62
N ARG A 9 -44.41 -16.66 53.45
CA ARG A 9 -43.92 -17.17 52.16
C ARG A 9 -42.55 -16.57 51.86
N PRO A 10 -41.56 -17.36 51.38
CA PRO A 10 -40.28 -16.83 50.96
C PRO A 10 -40.48 -15.87 49.78
N ALA A 11 -39.75 -14.75 49.78
CA ALA A 11 -39.76 -13.82 48.66
C ALA A 11 -39.31 -14.54 47.38
N PRO A 12 -39.96 -14.31 46.22
CA PRO A 12 -39.54 -14.93 44.98
C PRO A 12 -38.10 -14.49 44.67
N LEU A 13 -37.21 -15.46 44.45
CA LEU A 13 -35.86 -15.22 43.93
C LEU A 13 -36.00 -14.40 42.63
N GLN A 14 -35.54 -13.16 42.64
CA GLN A 14 -35.50 -12.32 41.44
C GLN A 14 -34.65 -13.02 40.38
N ARG A 15 -35.30 -13.56 39.34
CA ARG A 15 -34.63 -14.10 38.16
C ARG A 15 -33.87 -12.94 37.50
N GLN A 16 -32.54 -13.03 37.45
CA GLN A 16 -31.71 -12.08 36.72
C GLN A 16 -31.99 -12.18 35.21
N ARG A 17 -33.02 -11.46 34.75
CA ARG A 17 -33.36 -11.32 33.33
C ARG A 17 -32.39 -10.31 32.73
N GLY A 18 -31.58 -10.73 31.76
CA GLY A 18 -30.67 -9.86 31.01
C GLY A 18 -29.17 -10.11 31.22
N ALA A 19 -28.77 -10.86 32.24
CA ALA A 19 -27.34 -11.19 32.47
C ALA A 19 -26.71 -11.89 31.25
N ALA A 20 -27.39 -12.88 30.68
CA ALA A 20 -26.94 -13.59 29.49
C ALA A 20 -26.78 -12.67 28.25
N ALA A 21 -27.60 -11.62 28.13
CA ALA A 21 -27.48 -10.66 27.03
C ALA A 21 -26.24 -9.78 27.19
N VAL A 22 -25.89 -9.41 28.43
CA VAL A 22 -24.67 -8.64 28.74
C VAL A 22 -23.42 -9.49 28.50
N GLU A 23 -23.41 -10.74 28.96
CA GLU A 23 -22.31 -11.69 28.72
C GLU A 23 -22.08 -11.89 27.22
N PHE A 24 -23.15 -12.11 26.45
CA PHE A 24 -23.06 -12.21 24.99
C PHE A 24 -22.52 -10.93 24.35
N GLY A 25 -22.97 -9.75 24.80
CA GLY A 25 -22.48 -8.47 24.30
C GLY A 25 -20.97 -8.30 24.47
N ILE A 26 -20.44 -8.63 25.66
CA ILE A 26 -19.00 -8.53 25.94
C ILE A 26 -18.20 -9.51 25.08
N LEU A 27 -18.65 -10.76 24.97
CA LEU A 27 -17.98 -11.76 24.13
C LEU A 27 -18.02 -11.37 22.65
N CYS A 28 -19.14 -10.84 22.17
CA CYS A 28 -19.30 -10.38 20.79
C CYS A 28 -18.35 -9.21 20.49
N LEU A 29 -18.19 -8.25 21.40
CA LEU A 29 -17.24 -7.14 21.25
C LEU A 29 -15.80 -7.64 21.13
N ILE A 30 -15.37 -8.56 22.01
CA ILE A 30 -14.03 -9.14 21.96
C ILE A 30 -13.83 -9.91 20.66
N PHE A 31 -14.79 -10.77 20.30
CA PHE A 31 -14.76 -11.57 19.08
C PHE A 31 -14.64 -10.69 17.82
N LEU A 32 -15.49 -9.66 17.68
CA LEU A 32 -15.43 -8.74 16.55
C LEU A 32 -14.11 -7.96 16.50
N THR A 33 -13.57 -7.56 17.65
CA THR A 33 -12.28 -6.86 17.70
C THR A 33 -11.15 -7.75 17.18
N ILE A 34 -11.14 -9.04 17.54
CA ILE A 34 -10.16 -10.02 17.04
C ILE A 34 -10.33 -10.24 15.54
N VAL A 35 -11.56 -10.46 15.07
CA VAL A 35 -11.84 -10.68 13.64
C VAL A 35 -11.42 -9.47 12.80
N LEU A 36 -11.78 -8.26 13.22
CA LEU A 36 -11.37 -7.03 12.52
C LEU A 36 -9.86 -6.84 12.55
N GLY A 37 -9.19 -7.19 13.65
CA GLY A 37 -7.73 -7.16 13.74
C GLY A 37 -7.05 -8.11 12.75
N ILE A 38 -7.57 -9.33 12.60
CA ILE A 38 -7.07 -10.31 11.62
C ILE A 38 -7.29 -9.81 10.18
N LEU A 39 -8.45 -9.21 9.89
CA LEU A 39 -8.74 -8.65 8.57
C LEU A 39 -7.79 -7.50 8.22
N GLU A 40 -7.51 -6.59 9.16
CA GLU A 40 -6.57 -5.49 8.92
C GLU A 40 -5.14 -6.01 8.72
N LEU A 41 -4.70 -7.00 9.50
CA LEU A 41 -3.38 -7.62 9.30
C LEU A 41 -3.27 -8.29 7.91
N GLY A 42 -4.33 -9.00 7.50
CA GLY A 42 -4.38 -9.61 6.16
C GLY A 42 -4.30 -8.57 5.04
N ARG A 43 -5.02 -7.45 5.20
CA ARG A 43 -4.96 -6.33 4.26
C ARG A 43 -3.59 -5.66 4.25
N MET A 44 -2.95 -5.47 5.41
CA MET A 44 -1.59 -4.91 5.48
C MET A 44 -0.60 -5.77 4.71
N LEU A 45 -0.65 -7.11 4.88
CA LEU A 45 0.19 -8.04 4.13
C LEU A 45 -0.12 -8.00 2.63
N TYR A 46 -1.38 -7.88 2.25
CA TYR A 46 -1.76 -7.67 0.85
C TYR A 46 -1.11 -6.41 0.27
N LEU A 47 -1.14 -5.27 0.98
CA LEU A 47 -0.53 -4.04 0.50
C LEU A 47 0.99 -4.15 0.36
N TYR A 48 1.66 -4.85 1.28
CA TYR A 48 3.09 -5.12 1.18
C TYR A 48 3.45 -5.82 -0.14
N ASN A 49 2.69 -6.85 -0.51
CA ASN A 49 2.89 -7.57 -1.77
C ASN A 49 2.49 -6.71 -2.99
N THR A 50 1.39 -5.97 -2.89
CA THR A 50 0.94 -5.08 -3.97
C THR A 50 1.96 -3.98 -4.24
N MET A 51 2.66 -3.42 -3.24
CA MET A 51 3.71 -2.42 -3.46
C MET A 51 4.86 -2.98 -4.32
N GLN A 52 5.25 -4.24 -4.10
CA GLN A 52 6.25 -4.90 -4.95
C GLN A 52 5.72 -5.06 -6.38
N GLU A 53 4.47 -5.45 -6.55
CA GLU A 53 3.86 -5.58 -7.87
C GLU A 53 3.77 -4.25 -8.62
N VAL A 54 3.37 -3.18 -7.94
CA VAL A 54 3.30 -1.82 -8.51
C VAL A 54 4.69 -1.36 -8.97
N SER A 55 5.72 -1.55 -8.14
CA SER A 55 7.10 -1.19 -8.53
C SER A 55 7.57 -1.97 -9.76
N ARG A 56 7.25 -3.27 -9.84
CA ARG A 56 7.59 -4.13 -10.99
C ARG A 56 6.88 -3.71 -12.26
N ARG A 57 5.58 -3.40 -12.18
CA ARG A 57 4.78 -2.91 -13.31
C ARG A 57 5.25 -1.54 -13.77
N GLY A 58 5.45 -0.62 -12.84
CA GLY A 58 5.99 0.70 -13.11
C GLY A 58 7.36 0.62 -13.79
N ALA A 59 8.26 -0.26 -13.32
CA ALA A 59 9.56 -0.45 -13.96
C ALA A 59 9.43 -0.96 -15.40
N ARG A 60 8.55 -1.94 -15.67
CA ARG A 60 8.31 -2.46 -17.03
C ARG A 60 7.77 -1.40 -17.98
N GLU A 61 6.89 -0.52 -17.52
CA GLU A 61 6.39 0.58 -18.35
C GLU A 61 7.45 1.68 -18.51
N ALA A 62 8.23 1.97 -17.47
CA ALA A 62 9.22 3.04 -17.47
C ALA A 62 10.44 2.76 -18.37
N VAL A 63 10.75 1.48 -18.66
CA VAL A 63 11.83 1.13 -19.59
C VAL A 63 11.42 1.25 -21.06
N ILE A 64 10.12 1.25 -21.35
CA ILE A 64 9.58 1.34 -22.72
C ILE A 64 9.13 2.75 -23.04
N ARG A 65 8.55 3.49 -22.10
CA ARG A 65 8.02 4.84 -22.34
C ARG A 65 9.10 5.90 -22.16
N TRP A 66 8.95 7.01 -22.87
CA TRP A 66 9.83 8.15 -22.69
C TRP A 66 9.58 8.85 -21.34
N VAL A 67 10.58 9.59 -20.89
CA VAL A 67 10.66 10.17 -19.53
C VAL A 67 9.60 11.24 -19.24
N ASP A 68 8.99 11.82 -20.27
CA ASP A 68 7.90 12.79 -20.16
C ASP A 68 6.54 12.12 -19.85
N GLN A 69 6.40 10.82 -20.12
CA GLN A 69 5.17 10.05 -19.90
C GLN A 69 5.05 9.51 -18.45
N GLY A 70 5.71 10.16 -17.48
CA GLY A 70 5.73 9.74 -16.08
C GLY A 70 4.34 9.57 -15.45
N SER A 71 3.36 10.38 -15.85
CA SER A 71 1.97 10.24 -15.37
C SER A 71 1.31 8.96 -15.87
N ALA A 72 1.47 8.62 -17.15
CA ALA A 72 0.94 7.39 -17.74
C ALA A 72 1.59 6.15 -17.12
N ILE A 73 2.91 6.17 -16.91
CA ILE A 73 3.65 5.11 -16.23
C ILE A 73 3.09 4.87 -14.82
N LYS A 74 2.86 5.95 -14.06
CA LYS A 74 2.32 5.86 -12.69
C LYS A 74 0.90 5.31 -12.65
N THR A 75 0.03 5.73 -13.57
CA THR A 75 -1.34 5.20 -13.67
C THR A 75 -1.34 3.71 -14.00
N GLU A 76 -0.51 3.27 -14.94
CA GLU A 76 -0.42 1.85 -15.30
C GLU A 76 0.20 1.01 -14.18
N ALA A 77 1.20 1.55 -13.48
CA ALA A 77 1.75 0.93 -12.27
C ALA A 77 0.66 0.69 -11.21
N LEU A 78 -0.31 1.60 -11.12
CA LEU A 78 -1.48 1.53 -10.23
C LEU A 78 -2.67 0.77 -10.85
N PHE A 79 -2.43 -0.14 -11.80
CA PHE A 79 -3.47 -0.97 -12.43
C PHE A 79 -4.52 -0.15 -13.20
N GLY A 80 -4.12 0.99 -13.76
CA GLY A 80 -5.01 1.91 -14.50
C GLY A 80 -5.83 2.84 -13.60
N GLY A 81 -5.63 2.81 -12.28
CA GLY A 81 -6.34 3.64 -11.30
C GLY A 81 -5.53 4.82 -10.75
N SER A 82 -6.14 5.58 -9.83
CA SER A 82 -5.49 6.63 -9.05
C SER A 82 -4.83 6.12 -7.75
N SER A 83 -5.20 4.92 -7.32
CA SER A 83 -4.65 4.19 -6.18
C SER A 83 -4.76 2.69 -6.42
N VAL A 84 -4.05 1.88 -5.63
CA VAL A 84 -4.20 0.42 -5.74
C VAL A 84 -5.55 -0.04 -5.16
N PRO A 85 -6.10 -1.17 -5.64
CA PRO A 85 -7.29 -1.77 -5.04
C PRO A 85 -7.10 -2.03 -3.55
N ALA A 86 -8.09 -1.69 -2.72
CA ALA A 86 -8.05 -1.85 -1.25
C ALA A 86 -6.85 -1.17 -0.53
N GLY A 87 -6.19 -0.21 -1.18
CA GLY A 87 -5.05 0.54 -0.66
C GLY A 87 -5.07 2.01 -1.10
N ALA A 88 -6.02 2.78 -0.59
CA ALA A 88 -6.16 4.20 -0.91
C ALA A 88 -4.94 5.04 -0.49
N GLU A 89 -4.13 4.55 0.45
CA GLU A 89 -2.88 5.15 0.89
C GLU A 89 -1.75 5.11 -0.14
N ILE A 90 -1.82 4.22 -1.16
CA ILE A 90 -0.80 4.10 -2.21
C ILE A 90 -1.32 4.82 -3.46
N THR A 91 -0.72 5.95 -3.78
CA THR A 91 -1.09 6.80 -4.91
C THR A 91 0.13 7.12 -5.79
N ALA A 92 -0.10 7.83 -6.90
CA ALA A 92 0.95 8.28 -7.81
C ALA A 92 2.01 9.19 -7.14
N SER A 93 1.68 9.80 -5.99
CA SER A 93 2.60 10.63 -5.21
C SER A 93 3.67 9.80 -4.47
N ASN A 94 3.38 8.53 -4.20
CA ASN A 94 4.29 7.62 -3.51
C ASN A 94 5.26 6.91 -4.46
N ILE A 95 5.05 7.02 -5.77
CA ILE A 95 5.85 6.38 -6.81
C ILE A 95 6.93 7.34 -7.30
N TYR A 96 8.19 6.92 -7.17
CA TYR A 96 9.37 7.62 -7.63
C TYR A 96 10.01 6.84 -8.79
N ILE A 97 10.27 7.53 -9.89
CA ILE A 97 10.94 6.98 -11.07
C ILE A 97 12.27 7.71 -11.18
N ARG A 98 13.37 6.94 -11.16
CA ARG A 98 14.74 7.44 -11.20
C ARG A 98 15.45 6.81 -12.39
N TYR A 99 16.03 7.65 -13.24
CA TYR A 99 16.79 7.23 -14.42
C TYR A 99 18.28 7.21 -14.06
N LEU A 100 18.91 6.07 -14.26
CA LEU A 100 20.27 5.80 -13.80
C LEU A 100 21.21 5.58 -14.99
N ASN A 101 22.43 6.10 -14.87
CA ASN A 101 23.51 5.85 -15.81
C ASN A 101 24.14 4.46 -15.59
N ALA A 102 25.12 4.10 -16.41
CA ALA A 102 25.81 2.80 -16.30
C ALA A 102 26.56 2.61 -14.97
N ALA A 103 26.92 3.70 -14.28
CA ALA A 103 27.53 3.68 -12.95
C ALA A 103 26.50 3.58 -11.81
N GLY A 104 25.19 3.60 -12.10
CA GLY A 104 24.11 3.56 -11.12
C GLY A 104 23.78 4.91 -10.46
N ASN A 105 24.34 6.01 -10.97
CA ASN A 105 24.04 7.36 -10.52
C ASN A 105 22.83 7.93 -11.28
N GLU A 106 22.07 8.80 -10.63
CA GLU A 106 20.96 9.49 -11.31
C GLU A 106 21.47 10.44 -12.39
N VAL A 107 20.85 10.36 -13.55
CA VAL A 107 21.16 11.22 -14.70
C VAL A 107 20.72 12.64 -14.38
N ALA A 108 21.68 13.55 -14.16
CA ALA A 108 21.43 14.93 -13.77
C ALA A 108 20.83 15.78 -14.90
N THR A 109 21.21 15.50 -16.15
CA THR A 109 20.66 16.15 -17.35
C THR A 109 20.10 15.07 -18.26
N LEU A 110 18.77 14.95 -18.27
CA LEU A 110 18.10 13.97 -19.12
C LEU A 110 18.34 14.32 -20.61
N PRO A 111 18.56 13.32 -21.48
CA PRO A 111 18.64 13.52 -22.92
C PRO A 111 17.34 14.15 -23.46
N SER A 112 17.43 14.89 -24.56
CA SER A 112 16.28 15.63 -25.11
C SER A 112 15.27 14.75 -25.86
N SER A 113 15.69 13.57 -26.32
CA SER A 113 14.85 12.62 -27.05
C SER A 113 15.39 11.19 -26.90
N PRO A 114 14.58 10.16 -27.21
CA PRO A 114 15.05 8.78 -27.18
C PRO A 114 16.26 8.52 -28.10
N GLY A 115 16.29 9.18 -29.27
CA GLY A 115 17.44 9.12 -30.18
C GLY A 115 18.71 9.78 -29.61
N ASP A 116 18.58 10.88 -28.87
CA ASP A 116 19.71 11.51 -28.17
C ASP A 116 20.21 10.65 -27.00
N ASN A 117 19.33 9.87 -26.36
CA ASN A 117 19.77 8.89 -25.36
C ASN A 117 20.68 7.82 -25.99
N MET A 118 20.29 7.28 -27.16
CA MET A 118 21.11 6.28 -27.85
C MET A 118 22.47 6.84 -28.30
N SER A 119 22.53 8.09 -28.76
CA SER A 119 23.79 8.75 -29.09
C SER A 119 24.64 9.03 -27.83
N ALA A 120 24.02 9.49 -26.73
CA ALA A 120 24.71 9.70 -25.46
C ALA A 120 25.27 8.40 -24.87
N CYS A 121 24.59 7.27 -25.04
CA CYS A 121 25.06 5.96 -24.59
C CYS A 121 26.23 5.39 -25.40
N SER A 122 26.43 5.87 -26.63
CA SER A 122 27.55 5.46 -27.49
C SER A 122 28.73 6.45 -27.47
N ASP A 123 28.57 7.59 -26.80
CA ASP A 123 29.58 8.62 -26.66
C ASP A 123 30.23 8.58 -25.26
N ILE A 124 31.54 8.30 -25.22
CA ILE A 124 32.31 8.20 -23.98
C ILE A 124 32.34 9.50 -23.18
N THR A 125 32.14 10.65 -23.83
CA THR A 125 32.15 11.97 -23.18
C THR A 125 30.79 12.34 -22.58
N ARG A 126 29.71 11.66 -22.99
CA ARG A 126 28.33 11.88 -22.53
C ARG A 126 27.76 10.70 -21.73
N ALA A 127 28.62 9.79 -21.25
CA ALA A 127 28.21 8.60 -20.51
C ALA A 127 27.36 8.91 -19.25
N ASP A 128 27.53 10.09 -18.65
CA ASP A 128 26.74 10.55 -17.51
C ASP A 128 25.30 10.96 -17.87
N GLN A 129 25.04 11.24 -19.15
CA GLN A 129 23.72 11.60 -19.67
C GLN A 129 22.93 10.39 -20.18
N CYS A 130 23.61 9.26 -20.42
CA CYS A 130 22.99 8.03 -20.88
C CYS A 130 22.08 7.43 -19.80
N ILE A 131 20.81 7.19 -20.16
CA ILE A 131 19.89 6.39 -19.37
C ILE A 131 20.16 4.91 -19.69
N TYR A 132 20.82 4.23 -18.77
CA TYR A 132 21.17 2.81 -18.90
C TYR A 132 20.18 1.90 -18.17
N SER A 133 19.67 2.35 -17.02
CA SER A 133 18.68 1.61 -16.24
C SER A 133 17.65 2.55 -15.61
N VAL A 134 16.49 1.99 -15.31
CA VAL A 134 15.38 2.70 -14.68
C VAL A 134 15.07 2.02 -13.36
N SER A 135 14.97 2.82 -12.30
CA SER A 135 14.58 2.36 -10.98
C SER A 135 13.24 2.97 -10.61
N VAL A 136 12.28 2.12 -10.24
CA VAL A 136 10.99 2.54 -9.71
C VAL A 136 10.89 2.12 -8.25
N SER A 137 10.61 3.07 -7.38
CA SER A 137 10.44 2.86 -5.93
C SER A 137 9.11 3.40 -5.43
N LEU A 138 8.54 2.72 -4.43
CA LEU A 138 7.44 3.24 -3.62
C LEU A 138 8.00 3.65 -2.27
N GLU A 139 7.83 4.92 -1.92
CA GLU A 139 8.42 5.54 -0.73
C GLU A 139 7.35 6.29 0.07
N ASN A 140 7.60 6.48 1.37
CA ASN A 140 6.77 7.29 2.27
C ASN A 140 5.28 6.86 2.32
N VAL A 141 5.00 5.56 2.27
CA VAL A 141 3.64 5.04 2.43
C VAL A 141 3.41 4.69 3.90
N THR A 142 2.36 5.26 4.50
CA THR A 142 1.90 4.89 5.84
C THR A 142 0.58 4.17 5.71
N TYR A 143 0.44 3.05 6.43
CA TYR A 143 -0.77 2.26 6.42
C TYR A 143 -1.92 3.01 7.08
N ILE A 144 -3.10 3.02 6.42
CA ILE A 144 -4.31 3.66 6.95
C ILE A 144 -5.32 2.56 7.26
N PRO A 145 -5.65 2.28 8.53
CA PRO A 145 -6.67 1.28 8.86
C PRO A 145 -8.04 1.66 8.29
N MET A 146 -8.79 0.67 7.79
CA MET A 146 -10.18 0.87 7.35
C MET A 146 -11.09 1.07 8.56
N VAL A 147 -10.83 0.34 9.64
CA VAL A 147 -11.56 0.46 10.89
C VAL A 147 -10.92 1.57 11.73
N LYS A 148 -11.70 2.64 11.99
CA LYS A 148 -11.24 3.78 12.79
C LYS A 148 -10.75 3.41 14.21
N LEU A 149 -11.15 2.24 14.70
CA LEU A 149 -10.71 1.64 15.96
C LEU A 149 -9.18 1.53 16.06
N PHE A 150 -8.49 1.32 14.95
CA PHE A 150 -7.04 1.06 14.90
C PHE A 150 -6.21 2.25 14.42
N THR A 151 -6.80 3.43 14.25
CA THR A 151 -6.11 4.63 13.70
C THR A 151 -4.91 5.12 14.52
N PHE A 152 -4.77 4.64 15.76
CA PHE A 152 -3.59 4.90 16.60
C PHE A 152 -2.33 4.15 16.13
N LEU A 153 -2.47 3.10 15.30
CA LEU A 153 -1.35 2.34 14.73
C LEU A 153 -0.74 3.09 13.54
N ASN A 154 0.28 3.90 13.81
CA ASN A 154 1.07 4.58 12.78
C ASN A 154 2.17 3.64 12.27
N ILE A 155 1.81 2.77 11.34
CA ILE A 155 2.72 1.78 10.77
C ILE A 155 3.20 2.25 9.40
N ALA A 156 4.49 2.52 9.28
CA ALA A 156 5.12 2.79 7.99
C ALA A 156 5.26 1.48 7.20
N LEU A 157 4.81 1.49 5.95
CA LEU A 157 5.06 0.38 5.03
C LEU A 157 6.49 0.49 4.51
N PRO A 158 7.22 -0.63 4.41
CA PRO A 158 8.58 -0.62 3.91
C PRO A 158 8.61 -0.27 2.42
N MET A 159 9.71 0.37 2.01
CA MET A 159 9.93 0.73 0.61
C MET A 159 10.04 -0.51 -0.28
N ALA A 160 9.37 -0.47 -1.43
CA ALA A 160 9.53 -1.46 -2.50
C ALA A 160 10.26 -0.80 -3.68
N LYS A 161 11.37 -1.38 -4.14
CA LYS A 161 12.20 -0.85 -5.23
C LYS A 161 12.51 -1.94 -6.25
N VAL A 162 12.35 -1.63 -7.52
CA VAL A 162 12.71 -2.49 -8.65
C VAL A 162 13.52 -1.69 -9.65
N THR A 163 14.63 -2.26 -10.11
CA THR A 163 15.48 -1.67 -11.15
C THR A 163 15.54 -2.61 -12.35
N MET A 164 15.40 -2.04 -13.54
CA MET A 164 15.43 -2.76 -14.83
C MET A 164 16.30 -1.98 -15.82
N HIS A 165 16.89 -2.67 -16.80
CA HIS A 165 17.62 -2.02 -17.88
C HIS A 165 16.64 -1.25 -18.78
N ALA A 166 17.09 -0.10 -19.27
CA ALA A 166 16.31 0.67 -20.23
C ALA A 166 16.20 -0.09 -21.57
N GLU A 167 15.02 -0.05 -22.19
CA GLU A 167 14.75 -0.69 -23.48
C GLU A 167 14.58 0.41 -24.55
N SER A 168 13.45 0.44 -25.26
CA SER A 168 13.18 1.44 -26.32
C SER A 168 13.10 2.89 -25.81
N LEU A 169 12.67 3.12 -24.56
CA LEU A 169 12.43 4.47 -24.02
C LEU A 169 11.62 5.38 -24.98
N GLY A 170 10.68 4.82 -25.75
CA GLY A 170 9.82 5.55 -26.67
C GLY A 170 10.43 5.80 -28.05
N PHE A 171 11.57 5.17 -28.35
CA PHE A 171 12.12 5.16 -29.69
C PHE A 171 11.28 4.24 -30.59
N ASN A 172 10.67 4.82 -31.63
CA ASN A 172 10.01 4.10 -32.70
C ASN A 172 10.90 4.20 -33.95
N ASP A 173 11.34 3.06 -34.48
CA ASP A 173 12.14 2.95 -35.72
C ASP A 173 11.41 3.53 -36.96
#